data_AF-A0A7Y2YS87-F1
#
_entry.id   AF-A0A7Y2YS87-F1
#
_cell.length_a   1.000
_cell.length_b   1.000
_cell.length_c   1.000
_cell.angle_alpha   90.00
_cell.angle_beta   90.00
_cell.angle_gamma   90.00
#
_symmetry.space_group_name_H-M   'P 1'
#
loop_
_entity.id
_entity.type
_entity.pdbx_description
1 polymer ?
#
loop_
_entity_poly.entity_id
_entity_poly.type
_entity_poly.pdbx_seq_one_letter_code
_entity_poly.pdbx_strand_id
1 'polypeptide(L)' 'MRFATVGLALVFMLMAGCSPGDSPEPQTDAARDSAIAESAIPGAAGVRSALSTADSAAARRAREDSIMSADDQ' A
#
# COMPACT_ATOMS: atom_id res chain seq x y z
N MET A 1 -12.26 -37.54 -18.89
CA MET A 1 -11.33 -37.44 -17.74
C MET A 1 -10.60 -36.09 -17.70
N ARG A 2 -10.07 -35.56 -18.81
CA ARG A 2 -9.39 -34.24 -18.86
C ARG A 2 -10.26 -33.04 -18.46
N PHE A 3 -11.55 -33.07 -18.78
CA PHE A 3 -12.48 -32.00 -18.38
C PHE A 3 -12.79 -32.01 -16.88
N ALA A 4 -12.79 -33.19 -16.25
CA ALA A 4 -13.00 -33.31 -14.80
C ALA A 4 -11.81 -32.76 -14.01
N THR A 5 -10.58 -32.96 -14.50
CA THR A 5 -9.37 -32.41 -13.87
C THR A 5 -9.30 -30.89 -13.95
N VAL A 6 -9.76 -30.29 -15.06
CA VAL A 6 -9.82 -28.82 -15.19
C VAL A 6 -10.87 -28.23 -14.27
N GLY A 7 -12.05 -28.85 -14.19
CA GLY A 7 -13.11 -28.42 -13.26
C GLY A 7 -12.67 -28.48 -11.80
N LEU A 8 -12.01 -29.58 -11.40
CA LEU A 8 -11.50 -29.75 -10.04
C LEU A 8 -10.42 -28.72 -9.69
N ALA A 9 -9.51 -28.43 -10.61
CA ALA A 9 -8.47 -27.42 -10.41
C ALA A 9 -9.06 -26.02 -10.19
N LEU A 10 -10.12 -25.67 -10.93
CA LEU A 10 -10.79 -24.37 -10.81
C LEU A 10 -11.49 -24.21 -9.46
N VAL A 11 -12.14 -25.26 -8.96
CA VAL A 11 -12.76 -25.28 -7.62
C VAL A 11 -11.71 -25.13 -6.52
N PHE A 12 -10.56 -25.78 -6.67
CA PHE A 12 -9.46 -25.66 -5.70
C PHE A 12 -8.88 -24.25 -5.64
N MET A 13 -8.78 -23.58 -6.79
CA MET A 13 -8.29 -22.21 -6.90
C MET A 13 -9.24 -21.20 -6.23
N LEU A 14 -10.56 -21.42 -6.35
CA LEU A 14 -11.58 -20.62 -5.67
C LEU A 14 -11.54 -20.77 -4.14
N MET A 15 -11.20 -21.95 -3.63
CA MET A 15 -11.11 -22.21 -2.18
C MET A 15 -9.82 -21.71 -1.54
N ALA A 16 -8.73 -21.55 -2.31
CA ALA A 16 -7.46 -21.04 -1.80
C ALA A 16 -7.50 -19.56 -1.39
N GLY A 17 -8.54 -18.80 -1.76
CA GLY A 17 -8.71 -17.40 -1.35
C GLY A 17 -9.33 -17.22 0.04
N CYS A 18 -9.86 -18.29 0.65
CA CYS A 18 -10.46 -18.23 1.98
C CYS A 18 -9.40 -18.54 3.05
N SER A 19 -8.44 -17.64 3.22
CA SER A 19 -7.59 -17.65 4.40
C SER A 19 -8.31 -16.86 5.51
N PRO A 20 -8.50 -17.41 6.72
CA PRO A 20 -8.89 -16.60 7.87
C PRO A 20 -7.76 -15.58 8.09
N GLY A 21 -8.01 -14.35 7.66
CA GLY A 21 -7.04 -13.26 7.73
C GLY A 21 -6.80 -12.90 9.19
N ASP A 22 -5.54 -12.91 9.56
CA ASP A 22 -5.02 -12.31 10.78
C ASP A 22 -5.66 -10.92 10.94
N SER A 23 -6.39 -10.70 12.02
CA SER A 23 -7.07 -9.43 12.27
C SER A 23 -6.01 -8.33 12.25
N PRO A 24 -6.03 -7.40 11.27
CA PRO A 24 -4.98 -6.41 11.16
C PRO A 24 -4.97 -5.58 12.44
N GLU A 25 -3.80 -5.55 13.09
CA GLU A 25 -3.50 -4.68 14.22
C GLU A 25 -3.96 -3.25 13.90
N PRO A 26 -4.39 -2.42 14.86
CA PRO A 26 -4.80 -1.04 14.59
C PRO A 26 -3.65 -0.24 13.96
N GLN A 27 -3.61 -0.24 12.63
CA GLN A 27 -2.66 0.50 11.82
C GLN A 27 -3.09 1.96 11.76
N THR A 28 -2.14 2.88 11.95
CA THR A 28 -2.33 4.30 11.70
C THR A 28 -2.76 4.52 10.25
N ASP A 29 -3.49 5.61 9.98
CA ASP A 29 -3.99 5.90 8.63
C ASP A 29 -2.86 5.91 7.58
N ALA A 30 -1.68 6.42 7.95
CA ALA A 30 -0.49 6.41 7.10
C ALA A 30 0.03 4.99 6.77
N ALA A 31 -0.04 4.06 7.72
CA ALA A 31 0.36 2.68 7.50
C ALA A 31 -0.61 1.96 6.56
N ARG A 32 -1.92 2.26 6.66
CA ARG A 32 -2.94 1.77 5.71
C ARG A 32 -2.72 2.30 4.30
N ASP A 33 -2.45 3.59 4.15
CA ASP A 33 -2.21 4.21 2.84
C ASP A 33 -0.96 3.65 2.16
N SER A 34 0.09 3.37 2.95
CA SER A 34 1.32 2.73 2.49
C SER A 34 1.07 1.29 2.01
N ALA A 35 0.30 0.51 2.78
CA ALA A 35 -0.05 -0.86 2.41
C ALA A 35 -0.90 -0.92 1.13
N ILE A 36 -1.81 0.03 0.92
CA ILE A 36 -2.58 0.14 -0.32
C ILE A 36 -1.67 0.53 -1.49
N ALA A 37 -0.76 1.48 -1.29
CA ALA A 37 0.20 1.92 -2.30
C ALA A 37 1.23 0.84 -2.69
N GLU A 38 1.48 -0.13 -1.83
CA GLU A 38 2.38 -1.27 -2.08
C GLU A 38 1.64 -2.53 -2.58
N SER A 39 0.31 -2.54 -2.51
CA SER A 39 -0.51 -3.65 -2.99
C SER A 39 -0.54 -3.74 -4.52
N ALA A 40 -0.67 -4.97 -5.05
CA ALA A 40 -0.82 -5.23 -6.49
C ALA A 40 -2.23 -4.91 -7.03
N ILE A 41 -3.00 -4.08 -6.32
CA ILE A 41 -4.35 -3.69 -6.75
C ILE A 41 -4.22 -2.77 -7.98
N PRO A 42 -4.94 -3.04 -9.08
CA PRO A 42 -4.96 -2.16 -10.25
C PRO A 42 -5.32 -0.72 -9.83
N GLY A 43 -4.42 0.23 -10.07
CA GLY A 43 -4.57 1.64 -9.65
C GLY A 43 -3.71 2.06 -8.44
N ALA A 44 -3.09 1.13 -7.70
CA ALA A 44 -2.21 1.43 -6.56
C ALA A 44 -0.99 2.29 -6.93
N ALA A 45 -0.51 2.20 -8.17
CA ALA A 45 0.57 3.05 -8.69
C ALA A 45 0.22 4.56 -8.63
N GLY A 46 -1.06 4.91 -8.79
CA GLY A 46 -1.53 6.30 -8.67
C GLY A 46 -1.44 6.82 -7.24
N VAL A 47 -1.81 6.00 -6.26
CA VAL A 47 -1.71 6.32 -4.83
C VAL A 47 -0.24 6.47 -4.40
N ARG A 48 0.63 5.55 -4.83
CA ARG A 48 2.08 5.63 -4.59
C ARG A 48 2.70 6.92 -5.16
N SER A 49 2.27 7.34 -6.36
CA SER A 49 2.75 8.59 -6.97
C SER A 49 2.25 9.84 -6.24
N ALA A 50 1.02 9.81 -5.71
CA ALA A 50 0.48 10.92 -4.93
C ALA A 50 1.22 11.07 -3.59
N LEU A 51 1.44 9.94 -2.89
CA LEU A 51 2.22 9.89 -1.64
C LEU A 51 3.66 10.38 -1.83
N SER A 52 4.36 9.93 -2.88
CA SER A 52 5.74 10.37 -3.13
C SER A 52 5.86 11.87 -3.41
N THR A 53 4.85 12.44 -4.08
CA THR A 53 4.78 13.89 -4.34
C THR A 53 4.52 14.67 -3.06
N ALA A 54 3.65 14.15 -2.19
CA ALA A 54 3.37 14.75 -0.87
C ALA A 54 4.61 14.72 0.03
N ASP A 55 5.31 13.58 0.10
CA ASP A 55 6.57 13.45 0.86
C ASP A 55 7.66 14.40 0.35
N SER A 56 7.77 14.56 -0.97
CA SER A 56 8.72 15.50 -1.58
C SER A 56 8.43 16.95 -1.17
N ALA A 57 7.15 17.33 -1.07
CA ALA A 57 6.75 18.65 -0.61
C ALA A 57 7.00 18.84 0.90
N ALA A 58 6.75 17.82 1.71
CA ALA A 58 7.04 17.83 3.15
C ALA A 58 8.55 17.97 3.42
N ALA A 59 9.38 17.20 2.70
CA ALA A 59 10.83 17.29 2.81
C ALA A 59 11.38 18.66 2.40
N ARG A 60 10.76 19.33 1.43
CA ARG A 60 11.14 20.68 1.02
C ARG A 60 10.82 21.71 2.11
N ARG A 61 9.62 21.67 2.68
CA ARG A 61 9.24 22.55 3.81
C ARG A 61 10.16 22.35 5.01
N ALA A 62 10.49 21.10 5.34
CA ALA A 62 11.43 20.81 6.43
C ALA A 62 12.82 21.44 6.20
N ARG A 63 13.29 21.54 4.94
CA ARG A 63 14.53 22.25 4.61
C ARG A 63 14.38 23.76 4.79
N GLU A 64 13.28 24.34 4.32
CA GLU A 64 13.00 25.77 4.47
C GLU A 64 12.90 26.16 5.96
N ASP A 65 12.20 25.36 6.77
CA ASP A 65 12.11 25.54 8.22
C ASP A 65 13.46 25.40 8.91
N SER A 66 14.31 24.46 8.47
CA SER A 66 15.66 24.29 9.03
C SER A 66 16.58 25.47 8.77
N ILE A 67 16.39 26.19 7.66
CA ILE A 67 17.13 27.41 7.34
C ILE A 67 16.59 28.57 8.19
N MET A 68 15.26 28.72 8.26
CA MET A 68 14.63 29.81 9.01
C MET A 68 14.89 29.72 10.52
N SER A 69 14.92 28.51 11.08
CA SER A 69 15.28 28.26 12.48
C SER A 69 16.77 28.35 12.78
N ALA A 70 17.63 28.28 11.76
CA ALA A 70 19.07 28.48 11.92
C ALA A 70 19.47 29.97 11.91
N ASP A 71 18.70 30.83 11.23
CA ASP A 71 18.92 32.29 11.19
C ASP A 71 18.49 33.02 12.49
N ASP A 72 17.68 32.39 13.34
CA ASP A 72 17.19 32.95 14.61
C ASP A 72 18.15 32.72 15.82
N GLN A 73 19.35 32.16 15.60
CA GLN A 73 20.39 31.93 16.62
C GLN A 73 21.64 32.78 16.38
#